data_AF-A0A5B6ZVN5-F1
#
_entry.id   AF-A0A5B6ZVN5-F1
#
_cell.length_a   1.000
_cell.length_b   1.000
_cell.length_c   1.000
_cell.angle_alpha   90.00
_cell.angle_beta   90.00
_cell.angle_gamma   90.00
#
_symmetry.space_group_name_H-M   'P 1'
#
loop_
_entity.id
_entity.type
_entity.pdbx_description
1 polymer ?
#
loop_
_entity_poly.entity_id
_entity_poly.type
_entity_poly.pdbx_seq_one_letter_code
_entity_poly.pdbx_strand_id
1 'polypeptide(L)'
;MTHHLYNLGAGVDPNLVRKILDPHYLSKVSQTFSNLKETIRMHGPWASAWVGESGGAYNSGGRHVSNTFVNSFWYLDQLGMSAKYSTKVYCRQSLIGGNYGLLNKTSFVPNPDYYSALLWHRLMGKGVLAVSTGASPYLRAYAHCSKGRAGVTVLLINLSNHTTFEVNVRNSMNINLHVKRETNNRKRSFMPNLEKTVSWVGSKSDGTIFREEYHLTPKNGYLRSTTMLLNGTPLELTDDGDIPSLNPAHLDVNSPISITPLSIKFIALPNFEAPGCA
;
A
#
# COMPACT_ATOMS: atom_id res chain seq x y z
N MET A 1 10.63 -15.63 15.64
CA MET A 1 10.23 -14.76 16.78
C MET A 1 8.92 -14.10 16.44
N THR A 2 7.93 -14.23 17.31
CA THR A 2 6.63 -13.55 17.19
C THR A 2 6.54 -12.38 18.17
N HIS A 3 5.81 -11.34 17.80
CA HIS A 3 5.41 -10.26 18.70
C HIS A 3 3.97 -9.82 18.41
N HIS A 4 3.31 -9.24 19.39
CA HIS A 4 1.97 -8.67 19.26
C HIS A 4 2.09 -7.16 19.03
N LEU A 5 1.19 -6.58 18.24
CA LEU A 5 1.27 -5.18 17.86
C LEU A 5 -0.11 -4.50 17.88
N TYR A 6 -0.28 -3.53 18.78
CA TYR A 6 -1.47 -2.68 18.87
C TYR A 6 -1.06 -1.21 18.98
N ASN A 7 -0.78 -0.60 17.83
CA ASN A 7 -0.15 0.72 17.76
C ASN A 7 -1.13 1.90 17.64
N LEU A 8 -2.46 1.69 17.71
CA LEU A 8 -3.46 2.77 17.74
C LEU A 8 -3.93 3.14 19.15
N GLY A 9 -3.71 2.29 20.14
CA GLY A 9 -4.19 2.49 21.52
C GLY A 9 -5.45 1.67 21.84
N ALA A 10 -6.21 2.08 22.87
CA ALA A 10 -7.41 1.38 23.32
C ALA A 10 -8.57 1.53 22.34
N GLY A 11 -9.40 0.49 22.20
CA GLY A 11 -10.62 0.53 21.39
C GLY A 11 -11.64 1.60 21.81
N VAL A 12 -11.60 2.03 23.08
CA VAL A 12 -12.47 3.11 23.60
C VAL A 12 -11.95 4.53 23.33
N ASP A 13 -10.75 4.67 22.75
CA ASP A 13 -10.16 5.99 22.51
C ASP A 13 -10.96 6.77 21.44
N PRO A 14 -11.50 7.97 21.76
CA PRO A 14 -12.25 8.77 20.79
C PRO A 14 -11.39 9.28 19.63
N ASN A 15 -10.05 9.24 19.76
CA ASN A 15 -9.10 9.76 18.77
C ASN A 15 -8.64 8.74 17.73
N LEU A 16 -9.19 7.51 17.70
CA LEU A 16 -8.71 6.47 16.79
C LEU A 16 -8.68 6.92 15.32
N VAL A 17 -9.73 7.58 14.83
CA VAL A 17 -9.77 8.11 13.45
C VAL A 17 -8.65 9.11 13.21
N ARG A 18 -8.43 10.05 14.15
CA ARG A 18 -7.37 11.05 14.05
C ARG A 18 -5.99 10.40 13.97
N LYS A 19 -5.76 9.35 14.77
CA LYS A 19 -4.51 8.59 14.78
C LYS A 19 -4.29 7.80 13.49
N ILE A 20 -5.34 7.22 12.92
CA ILE A 20 -5.27 6.48 11.66
C ILE A 20 -4.95 7.41 10.49
N LEU A 21 -5.46 8.65 10.49
CA LEU A 21 -5.24 9.63 9.43
C LEU A 21 -4.00 10.51 9.63
N ASP A 22 -3.25 10.32 10.72
CA ASP A 22 -2.02 11.06 11.02
C ASP A 22 -0.79 10.26 10.52
N PRO A 23 -0.12 10.71 9.45
CA PRO A 23 1.04 10.00 8.91
C PRO A 23 2.22 9.96 9.88
N HIS A 24 2.37 10.95 10.76
CA HIS A 24 3.43 10.95 11.77
C HIS A 24 3.13 9.94 12.87
N TYR A 25 1.86 9.81 13.26
CA TYR A 25 1.44 8.77 14.20
C TYR A 25 1.69 7.36 13.65
N LEU A 26 1.23 7.08 12.42
CA LEU A 26 1.44 5.77 11.77
C LEU A 26 2.93 5.42 11.63
N SER A 27 3.78 6.41 11.37
CA SER A 27 5.22 6.19 11.17
C SER A 27 5.97 5.78 12.44
N LYS A 28 5.40 5.98 13.64
CA LYS A 28 6.05 5.60 14.92
C LYS A 28 6.37 4.11 15.00
N VAL A 29 5.58 3.25 14.35
CA VAL A 29 5.76 1.79 14.40
C VAL A 29 7.05 1.33 13.70
N SER A 30 7.62 2.18 12.82
CA SER A 30 8.89 1.89 12.15
C SER A 30 10.03 1.60 13.13
N GLN A 31 10.05 2.28 14.29
CA GLN A 31 11.05 2.05 15.32
C GLN A 31 10.92 0.65 15.91
N THR A 32 9.70 0.19 16.19
CA THR A 32 9.43 -1.16 16.70
C THR A 32 9.95 -2.22 15.73
N PHE A 33 9.62 -2.09 14.45
CA PHE A 33 10.09 -3.03 13.43
C PHE A 33 11.61 -2.96 13.22
N SER A 34 12.20 -1.77 13.25
CA SER A 34 13.65 -1.59 13.13
C SER A 34 14.39 -2.23 14.31
N ASN A 35 13.92 -2.00 15.54
CA ASN A 35 14.51 -2.59 16.74
C ASN A 35 14.41 -4.12 16.72
N LEU A 36 13.27 -4.66 16.29
CA LEU A 36 13.09 -6.10 16.15
C LEU A 36 14.05 -6.70 15.10
N LYS A 37 14.15 -6.06 13.94
CA LYS A 37 15.08 -6.46 12.88
C LYS A 37 16.53 -6.47 13.38
N GLU A 38 16.93 -5.44 14.12
CA GLU A 38 18.27 -5.34 14.69
C GLU A 38 18.52 -6.40 15.77
N THR A 39 17.55 -6.62 16.65
CA THR A 39 17.63 -7.66 17.68
C THR A 39 17.81 -9.05 17.07
N ILE A 40 17.04 -9.39 16.03
CA ILE A 40 17.18 -10.65 15.30
C ILE A 40 18.55 -10.74 14.64
N ARG A 41 19.02 -9.65 13.98
CA ARG A 41 20.33 -9.62 13.34
C ARG A 41 21.47 -9.92 14.33
N MET A 42 21.42 -9.35 15.54
CA MET A 42 22.47 -9.50 16.54
C MET A 42 22.39 -10.81 17.33
N HIS A 43 21.18 -11.25 17.69
CA HIS A 43 21.00 -12.31 18.69
C HIS A 43 20.38 -13.60 18.15
N GLY A 44 19.87 -13.60 16.92
CA GLY A 44 19.25 -14.78 16.34
C GLY A 44 19.09 -14.67 14.82
N PRO A 45 20.18 -14.55 14.04
CA PRO A 45 20.12 -14.32 12.59
C PRO A 45 19.43 -15.45 11.80
N TRP A 46 19.25 -16.62 12.42
CA TRP A 46 18.47 -17.75 11.87
C TRP A 46 16.95 -17.58 12.02
N ALA A 47 16.49 -16.64 12.85
CA ALA A 47 15.08 -16.43 13.11
C ALA A 47 14.44 -15.46 12.11
N SER A 48 13.14 -15.62 11.88
CA SER A 48 12.32 -14.66 11.15
C SER A 48 11.38 -13.90 12.09
N ALA A 49 11.11 -12.62 11.77
CA ALA A 49 10.15 -11.78 12.47
C ALA A 49 8.72 -12.02 11.96
N TRP A 50 7.79 -12.25 12.87
CA TRP A 50 6.37 -12.43 12.60
C TRP A 50 5.56 -11.49 13.50
N VAL A 51 4.63 -10.74 12.94
CA VAL A 51 3.53 -10.14 13.73
C VAL A 51 2.56 -11.28 14.00
N GLY A 52 2.60 -11.83 15.21
CA GLY A 52 1.79 -12.99 15.62
C GLY A 52 0.35 -12.64 15.96
N GLU A 53 0.09 -11.36 16.25
CA GLU A 53 -1.25 -10.84 16.53
C GLU A 53 -1.25 -9.31 16.34
N SER A 54 -2.22 -8.77 15.60
CA SER A 54 -2.42 -7.32 15.52
C SER A 54 -3.85 -6.96 15.09
N GLY A 55 -4.47 -6.00 15.77
CA GLY A 55 -5.79 -5.46 15.43
C GLY A 55 -5.84 -3.93 15.42
N GLY A 56 -4.68 -3.27 15.49
CA GLY A 56 -4.53 -1.81 15.53
C GLY A 56 -4.85 -1.23 16.88
N ALA A 57 -6.13 -1.26 17.26
CA ALA A 57 -6.58 -0.88 18.59
C ALA A 57 -6.84 -2.11 19.46
N TYR A 58 -6.25 -2.15 20.67
CA TYR A 58 -6.47 -3.24 21.63
C TYR A 58 -7.86 -3.12 22.28
N ASN A 59 -8.24 -4.05 23.16
CA ASN A 59 -9.58 -4.12 23.76
C ASN A 59 -10.70 -4.23 22.70
N SER A 60 -10.57 -5.21 21.80
CA SER A 60 -11.52 -5.52 20.73
C SER A 60 -11.65 -4.47 19.63
N GLY A 61 -10.76 -3.49 19.53
CA GLY A 61 -10.82 -2.47 18.50
C GLY A 61 -11.92 -1.43 18.72
N GLY A 62 -11.88 -0.35 17.94
CA GLY A 62 -12.82 0.76 18.07
C GLY A 62 -14.18 0.47 17.45
N ARG A 63 -15.25 0.65 18.23
CA ARG A 63 -16.62 0.53 17.73
C ARG A 63 -16.88 1.61 16.66
N HIS A 64 -17.43 1.21 15.52
CA HIS A 64 -17.65 2.10 14.36
C HIS A 64 -16.36 2.76 13.82
N VAL A 65 -15.21 2.11 14.04
CA VAL A 65 -13.91 2.51 13.49
C VAL A 65 -13.22 1.30 12.90
N SER A 66 -12.91 0.29 13.72
CA SER A 66 -12.07 -0.84 13.32
C SER A 66 -12.74 -1.82 12.34
N ASN A 67 -14.06 -1.76 12.20
CA ASN A 67 -14.85 -2.53 11.24
C ASN A 67 -15.26 -1.70 10.01
N THR A 68 -14.69 -0.51 9.81
CA THR A 68 -15.11 0.45 8.78
C THR A 68 -13.94 0.81 7.86
N PHE A 69 -14.24 1.45 6.73
CA PHE A 69 -13.25 1.80 5.70
C PHE A 69 -12.03 2.56 6.26
N VAL A 70 -12.22 3.44 7.23
CA VAL A 70 -11.12 4.20 7.84
C VAL A 70 -10.02 3.28 8.40
N ASN A 71 -10.35 2.08 8.90
CA ASN A 71 -9.34 1.18 9.44
C ASN A 71 -8.42 0.59 8.36
N SER A 72 -8.87 0.57 7.10
CA SER A 72 -8.11 0.04 5.97
C SER A 72 -6.86 0.87 5.67
N PHE A 73 -6.86 2.18 5.98
CA PHE A 73 -5.66 3.02 5.92
C PHE A 73 -4.57 2.48 6.83
N TRP A 74 -4.89 2.23 8.10
CA TRP A 74 -3.95 1.66 9.06
C TRP A 74 -3.56 0.24 8.66
N TYR A 75 -4.53 -0.60 8.28
CA TYR A 75 -4.25 -2.02 8.06
C TYR A 75 -3.30 -2.25 6.88
N LEU A 76 -3.57 -1.61 5.73
CA LEU A 76 -2.69 -1.70 4.58
C LEU A 76 -1.34 -1.01 4.83
N ASP A 77 -1.32 0.07 5.62
CA ASP A 77 -0.08 0.68 6.07
C ASP A 77 0.76 -0.28 6.93
N GLN A 78 0.15 -1.05 7.84
CA GLN A 78 0.88 -2.02 8.66
C GLN A 78 1.42 -3.20 7.86
N LEU A 79 0.67 -3.67 6.85
CA LEU A 79 1.17 -4.70 5.94
C LEU A 79 2.41 -4.20 5.17
N GLY A 80 2.33 -2.99 4.60
CA GLY A 80 3.47 -2.35 3.93
C GLY A 80 4.66 -2.09 4.84
N MET A 81 4.42 -1.54 6.04
CA MET A 81 5.46 -1.22 7.00
C MET A 81 6.15 -2.49 7.52
N SER A 82 5.39 -3.51 7.91
CA SER A 82 5.98 -4.77 8.38
C SER A 82 6.84 -5.45 7.31
N ALA A 83 6.37 -5.46 6.04
CA ALA A 83 7.10 -6.01 4.91
C ALA A 83 8.42 -5.26 4.64
N LYS A 84 8.41 -3.92 4.71
CA LYS A 84 9.61 -3.06 4.56
C LYS A 84 10.73 -3.44 5.53
N TYR A 85 10.38 -3.91 6.73
CA TYR A 85 11.34 -4.33 7.75
C TYR A 85 11.53 -5.86 7.81
N SER A 86 11.23 -6.56 6.71
CA SER A 86 11.48 -8.00 6.55
C SER A 86 10.69 -8.90 7.52
N THR A 87 9.55 -8.41 8.02
CA THR A 87 8.57 -9.26 8.72
C THR A 87 7.94 -10.22 7.70
N LYS A 88 7.95 -11.52 8.01
CA LYS A 88 7.55 -12.57 7.06
C LYS A 88 6.08 -12.96 7.12
N VAL A 89 5.44 -12.76 8.27
CA VAL A 89 4.04 -13.12 8.52
C VAL A 89 3.37 -12.01 9.31
N TYR A 90 2.11 -11.74 8.98
CA TYR A 90 1.26 -10.79 9.67
C TYR A 90 -0.08 -11.44 10.00
N CYS A 91 -0.29 -11.76 11.27
CA CYS A 91 -1.51 -12.38 11.76
C CYS A 91 -2.49 -11.30 12.24
N ARG A 92 -3.54 -11.06 11.45
CA ARG A 92 -4.61 -10.13 11.79
C ARG A 92 -5.50 -10.72 12.88
N GLN A 93 -5.54 -10.03 14.01
CA GLN A 93 -6.59 -10.19 15.01
C GLN A 93 -7.81 -9.37 14.53
N SER A 94 -8.90 -9.99 14.11
CA SER A 94 -9.16 -11.43 13.96
C SER A 94 -9.88 -11.70 12.64
N LEU A 95 -10.04 -12.96 12.25
CA LEU A 95 -10.97 -13.31 11.19
C LEU A 95 -12.41 -12.97 11.60
N ILE A 96 -12.82 -13.39 12.80
CA ILE A 96 -14.15 -13.16 13.37
C ILE A 96 -14.01 -12.77 14.84
N GLY A 97 -14.80 -11.79 15.29
CA GLY A 97 -14.88 -11.37 16.69
C GLY A 97 -14.14 -10.06 16.99
N GLY A 98 -14.65 -9.28 17.95
CA GLY A 98 -14.23 -7.90 18.16
C GLY A 98 -14.65 -6.97 17.02
N ASN A 99 -14.47 -5.66 17.23
CA ASN A 99 -14.73 -4.64 16.22
C ASN A 99 -13.67 -4.61 15.11
N TYR A 100 -12.50 -5.24 15.31
CA TYR A 100 -11.47 -5.36 14.27
C TYR A 100 -11.63 -6.62 13.39
N GLY A 101 -12.69 -7.41 13.59
CA GLY A 101 -12.88 -8.66 12.85
C GLY A 101 -12.97 -8.40 11.34
N LEU A 102 -12.33 -9.24 10.53
CA LEU A 102 -12.45 -9.16 9.07
C LEU A 102 -13.86 -9.48 8.59
N LEU A 103 -14.59 -10.34 9.31
CA LEU A 103 -15.99 -10.63 9.08
C LEU A 103 -16.85 -10.07 10.21
N ASN A 104 -18.06 -9.65 9.87
CA ASN A 104 -19.09 -9.34 10.85
C ASN A 104 -19.37 -10.58 11.72
N LYS A 105 -19.40 -10.42 13.04
CA LYS A 105 -19.53 -11.54 13.98
C LYS A 105 -20.86 -12.31 13.83
N THR A 106 -21.93 -11.63 13.41
CA THR A 106 -23.27 -12.22 13.34
C THR A 106 -23.62 -12.62 11.91
N SER A 107 -23.41 -11.72 10.94
CA SER A 107 -23.82 -11.98 9.56
C SER A 107 -22.75 -12.65 8.71
N PHE A 108 -21.51 -12.75 9.20
CA PHE A 108 -20.33 -13.21 8.43
C PHE A 108 -20.00 -12.39 7.18
N VAL A 109 -20.72 -11.30 6.92
CA VAL A 109 -20.46 -10.37 5.82
C VAL A 109 -19.07 -9.74 6.01
N PRO A 110 -18.21 -9.73 4.99
CA PRO A 110 -16.89 -9.12 5.07
C PRO A 110 -16.94 -7.61 5.38
N ASN A 111 -16.12 -7.18 6.34
CA ASN A 111 -15.84 -5.77 6.59
C ASN A 111 -14.80 -5.24 5.57
N PRO A 112 -14.65 -3.90 5.42
CA PRO A 112 -13.73 -3.29 4.45
C PRO A 112 -12.29 -3.81 4.48
N ASP A 113 -11.78 -4.16 5.67
CA ASP A 113 -10.43 -4.71 5.83
C ASP A 113 -10.25 -6.10 5.21
N TYR A 114 -11.32 -6.89 5.05
CA TYR A 114 -11.25 -8.18 4.36
C TYR A 114 -10.88 -7.98 2.90
N TYR A 115 -11.58 -7.07 2.21
CA TYR A 115 -11.29 -6.75 0.81
C TYR A 115 -9.91 -6.11 0.63
N SER A 116 -9.49 -5.26 1.58
CA SER A 116 -8.12 -4.74 1.63
C SER A 116 -7.07 -5.86 1.68
N ALA A 117 -7.23 -6.82 2.59
CA ALA A 117 -6.34 -7.97 2.70
C ALA A 117 -6.40 -8.88 1.47
N LEU A 118 -7.58 -9.05 0.87
CA LEU A 118 -7.75 -9.87 -0.32
C LEU A 118 -7.04 -9.27 -1.53
N LEU A 119 -7.14 -7.95 -1.75
CA LEU A 119 -6.38 -7.26 -2.80
C LEU A 119 -4.88 -7.30 -2.54
N TRP A 120 -4.45 -7.03 -1.29
CA TRP A 120 -3.05 -7.21 -0.91
C TRP A 120 -2.57 -8.63 -1.25
N HIS A 121 -3.32 -9.65 -0.85
CA HIS A 121 -3.00 -11.04 -1.10
C HIS A 121 -2.95 -11.37 -2.59
N ARG A 122 -3.85 -10.83 -3.42
CA ARG A 122 -3.91 -11.10 -4.86
C ARG A 122 -2.83 -10.36 -5.65
N LEU A 123 -2.44 -9.17 -5.23
CA LEU A 123 -1.61 -8.27 -6.04
C LEU A 123 -0.15 -8.16 -5.54
N MET A 124 0.07 -8.11 -4.22
CA MET A 124 1.39 -7.85 -3.65
C MET A 124 2.18 -9.16 -3.51
N GLY A 125 3.27 -9.30 -4.28
CA GLY A 125 4.15 -10.46 -4.23
C GLY A 125 5.13 -10.46 -3.04
N LYS A 126 6.00 -11.48 -2.99
CA LYS A 126 6.95 -11.65 -1.88
C LYS A 126 8.19 -10.75 -1.97
N GLY A 127 8.55 -10.29 -3.17
CA GLY A 127 9.68 -9.39 -3.38
C GLY A 127 9.29 -7.97 -2.97
N VAL A 128 9.87 -7.47 -1.88
CA VAL A 128 9.61 -6.12 -1.37
C VAL A 128 10.60 -5.15 -2.01
N LEU A 129 10.13 -4.04 -2.56
CA LEU A 129 10.95 -3.03 -3.21
C LEU A 129 11.08 -1.79 -2.33
N ALA A 130 12.25 -1.15 -2.38
CA ALA A 130 12.46 0.13 -1.74
C ALA A 130 11.74 1.23 -2.54
N VAL A 131 10.96 2.05 -1.83
CA VAL A 131 10.29 3.23 -2.41
C VAL A 131 10.94 4.49 -1.83
N SER A 132 11.40 5.37 -2.72
CA SER A 132 11.83 6.72 -2.37
C SER A 132 10.81 7.70 -2.96
N THR A 133 10.35 8.64 -2.14
CA THR A 133 9.37 9.65 -2.55
C THR A 133 9.73 11.01 -1.95
N GLY A 134 9.66 12.05 -2.77
CA GLY A 134 9.73 13.45 -2.31
C GLY A 134 8.34 14.05 -2.03
N ALA A 135 7.28 13.23 -2.05
CA ALA A 135 5.92 13.67 -1.83
C ALA A 135 5.64 14.00 -0.35
N SER A 136 4.48 14.62 -0.12
CA SER A 136 3.94 14.86 1.22
C SER A 136 3.85 13.56 2.04
N PRO A 137 4.09 13.60 3.37
CA PRO A 137 3.93 12.42 4.23
C PRO A 137 2.50 11.86 4.25
N TYR A 138 1.51 12.66 3.84
CA TYR A 138 0.12 12.24 3.68
C TYR A 138 -0.09 11.29 2.48
N LEU A 139 0.87 11.19 1.55
CA LEU A 139 0.88 10.16 0.51
C LEU A 139 1.89 9.08 0.89
N ARG A 140 1.40 7.92 1.29
CA ARG A 140 2.24 6.77 1.68
C ARG A 140 2.27 5.77 0.55
N ALA A 141 3.45 5.21 0.26
CA ALA A 141 3.66 4.34 -0.88
C ALA A 141 4.49 3.11 -0.51
N TYR A 142 4.06 1.95 -1.01
CA TYR A 142 4.74 0.66 -0.87
C TYR A 142 4.78 -0.03 -2.23
N ALA A 143 5.86 -0.72 -2.55
CA ALA A 143 6.01 -1.40 -3.83
C ALA A 143 6.53 -2.83 -3.63
N HIS A 144 5.93 -3.77 -4.31
CA HIS A 144 6.32 -5.18 -4.32
C HIS A 144 6.39 -5.67 -5.77
N CYS A 145 7.17 -6.71 -6.03
CA CYS A 145 6.99 -7.48 -7.26
C CYS A 145 5.54 -7.94 -7.36
N SER A 146 4.96 -7.91 -8.56
CA SER A 146 3.58 -8.36 -8.76
C SER A 146 3.45 -9.85 -8.44
N LYS A 147 2.36 -10.23 -7.78
CA LYS A 147 2.12 -11.64 -7.48
C LYS A 147 1.66 -12.39 -8.73
N GLY A 148 2.34 -13.50 -9.04
CA GLY A 148 1.95 -14.43 -10.11
C GLY A 148 2.19 -13.93 -11.53
N ARG A 149 2.85 -12.78 -11.71
CA ARG A 149 3.15 -12.18 -13.02
C ARG A 149 4.35 -11.24 -12.94
N ALA A 150 4.99 -10.99 -14.08
CA ALA A 150 6.08 -10.04 -14.20
C ALA A 150 5.61 -8.59 -13.93
N GLY A 151 6.52 -7.77 -13.40
CA GLY A 151 6.29 -6.36 -13.11
C GLY A 151 6.17 -6.04 -11.62
N VAL A 152 5.60 -4.87 -11.32
CA VAL A 152 5.56 -4.29 -9.98
C VAL A 152 4.14 -3.88 -9.62
N THR A 153 3.73 -4.16 -8.39
CA THR A 153 2.52 -3.61 -7.81
C THR A 153 2.87 -2.55 -6.77
N VAL A 154 2.27 -1.36 -6.94
CA VAL A 154 2.39 -0.23 -6.03
C VAL A 154 1.09 -0.08 -5.25
N LEU A 155 1.19 0.07 -3.94
CA LEU A 155 0.12 0.51 -3.05
C LEU A 155 0.33 1.98 -2.71
N LEU A 156 -0.65 2.82 -2.98
CA LEU A 156 -0.71 4.22 -2.60
C LEU A 156 -1.83 4.43 -1.57
N ILE A 157 -1.54 5.16 -0.51
CA ILE A 157 -2.48 5.50 0.57
C ILE A 157 -2.48 7.02 0.71
N ASN A 158 -3.59 7.66 0.33
CA ASN A 158 -3.77 9.10 0.48
C ASN A 158 -4.55 9.40 1.77
N LEU A 159 -3.84 9.96 2.75
CA LEU A 159 -4.39 10.41 4.03
C LEU A 159 -4.82 11.88 4.02
N SER A 160 -4.49 12.63 2.97
CA SER A 160 -4.96 14.02 2.83
C SER A 160 -6.45 14.02 2.56
N ASN A 161 -7.16 14.94 3.21
CA ASN A 161 -8.59 15.22 3.04
C ASN A 161 -8.87 16.34 2.02
N HIS A 162 -7.83 16.95 1.43
CA HIS A 162 -7.98 18.07 0.50
C HIS A 162 -7.20 17.89 -0.80
N THR A 163 -6.18 17.03 -0.80
CA THR A 163 -5.20 16.95 -1.88
C THR A 163 -5.40 15.70 -2.71
N THR A 164 -5.69 15.87 -3.99
CA THR A 164 -5.44 14.83 -4.99
C THR A 164 -3.95 14.83 -5.31
N PHE A 165 -3.31 13.67 -5.27
CA PHE A 165 -1.92 13.54 -5.69
C PHE A 165 -1.83 13.00 -7.11
N GLU A 166 -0.99 13.63 -7.93
CA GLU A 166 -0.53 13.07 -9.19
C GLU A 166 0.83 12.40 -8.97
N VAL A 167 0.98 11.17 -9.46
CA VAL A 167 2.12 10.31 -9.16
C VAL A 167 2.75 9.85 -10.46
N ASN A 168 4.07 9.93 -10.53
CA ASN A 168 4.86 9.33 -11.60
C ASN A 168 5.76 8.26 -10.98
N VAL A 169 5.68 7.03 -11.48
CA VAL A 169 6.46 5.90 -10.99
C VAL A 169 7.66 5.70 -11.91
N ARG A 170 8.88 5.78 -11.36
CA ARG A 170 10.13 5.63 -12.10
C ARG A 170 11.07 4.65 -11.41
N ASN A 171 11.84 3.90 -12.18
CA ASN A 171 12.94 3.10 -11.65
C ASN A 171 14.16 4.01 -11.36
N SER A 172 14.63 4.01 -10.12
CA SER A 172 15.76 4.81 -9.66
C SER A 172 17.13 4.29 -10.11
N MET A 173 17.25 3.04 -10.57
CA MET A 173 18.52 2.51 -11.08
C MET A 173 18.99 3.22 -12.36
N ASN A 174 18.07 3.82 -13.11
CA ASN A 174 18.39 4.63 -14.29
C ASN A 174 18.93 6.03 -13.96
N ILE A 175 18.90 6.46 -12.69
CA ILE A 175 19.45 7.76 -12.27
C ILE A 175 20.97 7.65 -12.00
N ASN A 176 21.44 6.51 -11.48
CA ASN A 176 22.83 6.32 -11.08
C ASN A 176 23.79 5.97 -12.23
N LEU A 177 23.27 5.65 -13.42
CA LEU A 177 24.11 5.41 -14.61
C LEU A 177 24.63 6.71 -15.25
N HIS A 178 24.10 7.88 -14.88
CA HIS A 178 24.52 9.19 -15.41
C HIS A 178 25.47 9.99 -14.50
N VAL A 179 25.80 9.49 -13.31
CA VAL A 179 26.86 10.10 -12.47
C VAL A 179 28.20 9.41 -12.79
N LYS A 180 28.64 9.52 -14.04
CA LYS A 180 30.05 9.31 -14.39
C LYS A 180 30.71 10.67 -14.55
N ARG A 181 31.55 11.00 -13.55
CA ARG A 181 32.67 11.96 -13.52
C ARG A 181 32.86 12.80 -14.81
N GLU A 182 32.60 14.10 -14.70
CA GLU A 182 33.32 15.09 -15.51
C GLU A 182 33.94 16.16 -14.61
N THR A 183 35.27 16.15 -14.59
CA THR A 183 36.13 17.23 -14.12
C THR A 183 36.35 18.24 -15.25
N ASN A 184 36.20 19.52 -14.90
CA ASN A 184 36.80 20.74 -15.49
C ASN A 184 36.22 21.41 -16.75
N ASN A 185 35.97 22.72 -16.56
CA ASN A 185 36.26 23.88 -17.42
C ASN A 185 35.20 24.46 -18.39
N ARG A 186 34.71 25.66 -17.98
CA ARG A 186 34.53 26.93 -18.72
C ARG A 186 33.64 27.04 -19.99
N LYS A 187 32.74 28.04 -19.87
CA LYS A 187 32.21 29.03 -20.83
C LYS A 187 30.96 28.70 -21.69
N ARG A 188 29.93 29.52 -21.38
CA ARG A 188 28.94 30.25 -22.22
C ARG A 188 28.05 29.51 -23.24
N SER A 189 26.75 29.79 -23.04
CA SER A 189 25.62 29.88 -23.98
C SER A 189 25.31 28.67 -24.85
N PHE A 190 24.13 28.10 -24.65
CA PHE A 190 22.99 28.11 -25.59
C PHE A 190 21.95 27.14 -25.03
N MET A 191 20.73 27.61 -24.77
CA MET A 191 19.60 26.69 -24.63
C MET A 191 19.20 26.21 -26.02
N PRO A 192 18.93 24.91 -26.14
CA PRO A 192 17.61 24.53 -26.62
C PRO A 192 16.93 23.57 -25.65
N ASN A 193 15.60 23.72 -25.55
CA ASN A 193 14.69 22.82 -24.89
C ASN A 193 15.03 21.34 -25.18
N LEU A 194 15.12 20.55 -24.11
CA LEU A 194 15.14 19.10 -24.21
C LEU A 194 14.27 18.53 -23.10
N GLU A 195 12.96 18.54 -23.34
CA GLU A 195 12.04 17.61 -22.70
C GLU A 195 12.49 16.19 -23.08
N LYS A 196 13.31 15.59 -22.24
CA LYS A 196 13.74 14.20 -22.36
C LYS A 196 12.71 13.30 -21.66
N THR A 197 11.63 13.05 -22.36
CA THR A 197 10.73 11.91 -22.17
C THR A 197 11.56 10.64 -22.30
N VAL A 198 11.65 9.82 -21.24
CA VAL A 198 12.51 8.63 -21.24
C VAL A 198 11.86 7.51 -22.05
N SER A 199 12.65 7.04 -23.02
CA SER A 199 12.32 6.07 -24.05
C SER A 199 12.23 4.64 -23.51
N TRP A 200 11.09 4.01 -23.76
CA TRP A 200 10.82 2.58 -23.63
C TRP A 200 11.54 1.86 -24.78
N VAL A 201 12.48 0.94 -24.52
CA VAL A 201 12.99 0.02 -25.55
C VAL A 201 12.90 -1.40 -25.00
N GLY A 202 11.67 -1.88 -24.86
CA GLY A 202 11.36 -3.30 -24.88
C GLY A 202 11.11 -3.75 -26.32
N SER A 203 11.45 -5.00 -26.64
CA SER A 203 11.25 -5.57 -27.97
C SER A 203 9.81 -5.36 -28.44
N LYS A 204 9.66 -4.87 -29.68
CA LYS A 204 8.38 -4.60 -30.36
C LYS A 204 7.31 -5.65 -30.04
N SER A 205 6.34 -5.26 -29.22
CA SER A 205 4.94 -5.68 -29.38
C SER A 205 4.14 -4.42 -29.64
N ASP A 206 3.52 -4.34 -30.81
CA ASP A 206 2.87 -3.18 -31.41
C ASP A 206 1.50 -2.85 -30.75
N GLY A 207 1.43 -2.92 -29.42
CA GLY A 207 0.19 -2.79 -28.65
C GLY A 207 0.33 -1.80 -27.48
N THR A 208 -0.72 -1.03 -27.23
CA THR A 208 -0.85 -0.21 -26.02
C THR A 208 -0.77 -1.11 -24.78
N ILE A 209 0.20 -0.83 -23.90
CA ILE A 209 0.36 -1.55 -22.64
C ILE A 209 -0.55 -0.91 -21.60
N PHE A 210 -1.42 -1.71 -20.99
CA PHE A 210 -2.33 -1.24 -19.95
C PHE A 210 -1.81 -1.61 -18.57
N ARG A 211 -1.91 -0.67 -17.62
CA ARG A 211 -1.79 -0.95 -16.19
C ARG A 211 -3.17 -1.19 -15.60
N GLU A 212 -3.21 -1.96 -14.51
CA GLU A 212 -4.43 -2.20 -13.75
C GLU A 212 -4.46 -1.32 -12.50
N GLU A 213 -5.57 -0.63 -12.27
CA GLU A 213 -5.81 0.17 -11.08
C GLU A 213 -7.00 -0.35 -10.26
N TYR A 214 -6.80 -0.46 -8.95
CA TYR A 214 -7.80 -0.87 -7.97
C TYR A 214 -7.95 0.26 -6.95
N HIS A 215 -8.92 1.15 -7.18
CA HIS A 215 -9.16 2.32 -6.34
C HIS A 215 -10.22 2.04 -5.30
N LEU A 216 -9.82 2.04 -4.03
CA LEU A 216 -10.68 1.81 -2.88
C LEU A 216 -11.13 3.12 -2.27
N THR A 217 -12.46 3.27 -2.15
CA THR A 217 -13.11 4.44 -1.55
C THR A 217 -14.23 4.02 -0.60
N PRO A 218 -14.61 4.87 0.36
CA PRO A 218 -15.77 4.63 1.21
C PRO A 218 -17.06 5.01 0.49
N LYS A 219 -18.16 4.30 0.80
CA LYS A 219 -19.50 4.66 0.29
C LYS A 219 -19.85 6.09 0.65
N ASN A 220 -20.24 6.86 -0.37
CA ASN A 220 -20.62 8.27 -0.25
C ASN A 220 -19.54 9.17 0.39
N GLY A 221 -18.26 8.79 0.35
CA GLY A 221 -17.20 9.54 1.03
C GLY A 221 -17.17 9.37 2.56
N TYR A 222 -18.06 8.56 3.13
CA TYR A 222 -18.16 8.40 4.58
C TYR A 222 -17.13 7.41 5.12
N LEU A 223 -16.03 7.90 5.71
CA LEU A 223 -14.91 7.05 6.16
C LEU A 223 -15.30 5.95 7.15
N ARG A 224 -16.37 6.13 7.92
CA ARG A 224 -16.88 5.11 8.86
C ARG A 224 -17.91 4.16 8.20
N SER A 225 -18.01 4.17 6.88
CA SER A 225 -18.81 3.21 6.12
C SER A 225 -18.28 1.78 6.31
N THR A 226 -19.18 0.83 6.49
CA THR A 226 -18.88 -0.61 6.41
C THR A 226 -18.90 -1.14 4.98
N THR A 227 -19.37 -0.33 4.02
CA THR A 227 -19.28 -0.64 2.58
C THR A 227 -18.08 0.08 1.96
N MET A 228 -17.21 -0.70 1.33
CA MET A 228 -16.08 -0.25 0.51
C MET A 228 -16.47 -0.35 -0.97
N LEU A 229 -15.94 0.55 -1.80
CA LEU A 229 -16.10 0.51 -3.25
C LEU A 229 -14.76 0.20 -3.88
N LEU A 230 -14.78 -0.60 -4.95
CA LEU A 230 -13.67 -0.81 -5.86
C LEU A 230 -14.01 -0.12 -7.18
N ASN A 231 -13.21 0.87 -7.58
CA ASN A 231 -13.39 1.61 -8.83
C ASN A 231 -14.82 2.19 -8.99
N GLY A 232 -15.44 2.57 -7.87
CA GLY A 232 -16.81 3.13 -7.84
C GLY A 232 -17.93 2.08 -7.73
N THR A 233 -17.62 0.78 -7.70
CA THR A 233 -18.60 -0.29 -7.50
C THR A 233 -18.54 -0.83 -6.07
N PRO A 234 -19.66 -0.92 -5.32
CA PRO A 234 -19.68 -1.53 -3.99
C PRO A 234 -19.17 -2.97 -3.98
N LEU A 235 -18.33 -3.29 -2.99
CA LEU A 235 -17.88 -4.65 -2.72
C LEU A 235 -18.83 -5.30 -1.70
N GLU A 236 -19.78 -6.05 -2.21
CA GLU A 236 -20.78 -6.79 -1.44
C GLU A 236 -20.78 -8.24 -1.94
N LEU A 237 -21.19 -9.18 -1.07
CA LEU A 237 -21.32 -10.57 -1.48
C LEU A 237 -22.34 -10.67 -2.62
N THR A 238 -22.16 -11.65 -3.51
CA THR A 238 -23.19 -11.98 -4.50
C THR A 238 -24.45 -12.51 -3.80
N ASP A 239 -25.54 -12.65 -4.55
CA ASP A 239 -26.79 -13.24 -4.01
C ASP A 239 -26.57 -14.67 -3.48
N ASP A 240 -25.59 -15.39 -4.04
CA ASP A 240 -25.16 -16.73 -3.62
C ASP A 240 -24.23 -16.72 -2.39
N GLY A 241 -23.83 -15.54 -1.89
CA GLY A 241 -22.91 -15.38 -0.78
C GLY A 241 -21.42 -15.45 -1.14
N ASP A 242 -21.09 -15.42 -2.44
CA ASP A 242 -19.70 -15.47 -2.90
C ASP A 242 -19.01 -14.10 -2.82
N ILE A 243 -17.68 -14.13 -2.75
CA ILE A 243 -16.86 -12.91 -2.87
C ILE A 243 -17.01 -12.34 -4.28
N PRO A 244 -17.34 -11.04 -4.44
CA PRO A 244 -17.51 -10.44 -5.76
C PRO A 244 -16.20 -10.43 -6.56
N SER A 245 -16.33 -10.35 -7.88
CA SER A 245 -15.19 -10.15 -8.75
C SER A 245 -14.51 -8.81 -8.45
N LEU A 246 -13.18 -8.85 -8.27
CA LEU A 246 -12.38 -7.65 -7.99
C LEU A 246 -11.78 -7.14 -9.29
N ASN A 247 -12.60 -6.47 -10.11
CA ASN A 247 -12.20 -6.06 -11.45
C ASN A 247 -11.37 -4.76 -11.43
N PRO A 248 -10.19 -4.72 -12.06
CA PRO A 248 -9.42 -3.50 -12.20
C PRO A 248 -10.01 -2.55 -13.24
N ALA A 249 -9.68 -1.27 -13.11
CA ALA A 249 -9.71 -0.34 -14.21
C ALA A 249 -8.44 -0.52 -15.05
N HIS A 250 -8.57 -0.62 -16.36
CA HIS A 250 -7.43 -0.72 -17.29
C HIS A 250 -7.14 0.66 -17.85
N LEU A 251 -5.94 1.18 -17.61
CA LEU A 251 -5.51 2.49 -18.10
C LEU A 251 -4.21 2.36 -18.88
N ASP A 252 -4.02 3.22 -19.88
CA ASP A 252 -2.74 3.29 -20.60
C ASP A 252 -1.61 3.53 -19.60
N VAL A 253 -0.53 2.74 -19.69
CA VAL A 253 0.61 2.81 -18.76
C VAL A 253 1.22 4.22 -18.69
N ASN A 254 1.13 5.01 -19.77
CA ASN A 254 1.67 6.36 -19.86
C ASN A 254 0.71 7.45 -19.35
N SER A 255 -0.56 7.12 -19.13
CA SER A 255 -1.52 8.09 -18.59
C SER A 255 -1.11 8.53 -17.17
N PRO A 256 -1.41 9.77 -16.75
CA PRO A 256 -1.13 10.20 -15.38
C PRO A 256 -1.81 9.30 -14.35
N ILE A 257 -1.09 8.96 -13.28
CA ILE A 257 -1.68 8.28 -12.12
C ILE A 257 -2.15 9.36 -11.14
N SER A 258 -3.44 9.37 -10.82
CA SER A 258 -4.00 10.24 -9.78
C SER A 258 -4.57 9.43 -8.62
N ILE A 259 -4.53 9.97 -7.40
CA ILE A 259 -5.21 9.40 -6.23
C ILE A 259 -5.93 10.48 -5.45
N THR A 260 -7.25 10.31 -5.32
CA THR A 260 -8.15 11.28 -4.67
C THR A 260 -7.92 11.32 -3.16
N PRO A 261 -8.34 12.42 -2.48
CA PRO A 261 -8.29 12.52 -1.01
C PRO A 261 -8.91 11.31 -0.32
N LEU A 262 -8.36 10.93 0.84
CA LEU A 262 -8.89 9.89 1.72
C LEU A 262 -9.27 8.60 0.97
N SER A 263 -8.34 8.09 0.18
CA SER A 263 -8.53 6.87 -0.60
C SER A 263 -7.25 6.04 -0.70
N ILE A 264 -7.41 4.80 -1.17
CA ILE A 264 -6.31 3.83 -1.29
C ILE A 264 -6.32 3.29 -2.71
N LYS A 265 -5.16 3.10 -3.31
CA LYS A 265 -5.07 2.59 -4.69
C LYS A 265 -3.97 1.54 -4.81
N PHE A 266 -4.30 0.38 -5.35
CA PHE A 266 -3.30 -0.56 -5.87
C PHE A 266 -3.14 -0.34 -7.37
N ILE A 267 -1.90 -0.42 -7.86
CA ILE A 267 -1.55 -0.21 -9.26
C ILE A 267 -0.61 -1.34 -9.67
N ALA A 268 -1.04 -2.21 -10.59
CA ALA A 268 -0.17 -3.22 -11.16
C ALA A 268 0.39 -2.72 -12.50
N LEU A 269 1.72 -2.53 -12.53
CA LEU A 269 2.48 -2.07 -13.68
C LEU A 269 3.14 -3.29 -14.34
N PRO A 270 2.60 -3.80 -15.46
CA PRO A 270 3.20 -4.93 -16.16
C PRO A 270 4.53 -4.52 -16.77
N ASN A 271 5.45 -5.49 -16.92
CA ASN A 271 6.74 -5.31 -17.57
C ASN A 271 7.58 -4.14 -17.01
N PHE A 272 7.33 -3.74 -15.76
CA PHE A 272 8.12 -2.71 -15.09
C PHE A 272 9.51 -3.26 -14.81
N GLU A 273 10.55 -2.59 -15.33
CA GLU A 273 11.93 -3.02 -15.16
C GLU A 273 12.33 -2.90 -13.68
N ALA A 274 12.30 -4.03 -12.98
CA ALA A 274 12.78 -4.19 -11.63
C ALA A 274 13.53 -5.52 -11.57
N PRO A 275 14.86 -5.54 -11.63
CA PRO A 275 15.69 -6.75 -11.61
C PRO A 275 15.35 -7.78 -10.54
N GLY A 276 14.83 -7.36 -9.38
CA GLY A 276 14.36 -8.26 -8.31
C GLY A 276 12.98 -8.91 -8.55
N CYS A 277 12.32 -8.60 -9.66
CA CYS A 277 10.95 -9.00 -10.00
C CYS A 277 10.83 -9.67 -11.38
N ALA A 278 11.96 -10.01 -11.98
CA ALA A 278 12.05 -10.77 -13.23
C ALA A 278 11.77 -12.26 -13.01
#